data_AF-A0A376G7S2-F1
#
_entry.id   AF-A0A376G7S2-F1
#
_cell.length_a   1.000
_cell.length_b   1.000
_cell.length_c   1.000
_cell.angle_alpha   90.00
_cell.angle_beta   90.00
_cell.angle_gamma   90.00
#
_symmetry.space_group_name_H-M   'P 1'
#
loop_
_entity.id
_entity.type
_entity.pdbx_description
1 polymer ?
#
loop_
_entity_poly.entity_id
_entity_poly.type
_entity_poly.pdbx_seq_one_letter_code
_entity_poly.pdbx_strand_id
1 'polypeptide(L)'
;MKTISGRNSFNPQIIGHFNTNDNKTTIVYNLELNSFVSIFFIVWISIVTLFFIISLFQIITNGIHNFLPLISIPMLFFGFILYFVATKMSEDKITETFEKLFQEKVQEVK
;
A
#
# COMPACT_ATOMS: atom_id res chain seq x y z
N MET A 1 13.87 5.65 -26.83
CA MET A 1 13.13 5.76 -25.54
C MET A 1 13.68 4.67 -24.62
N LYS A 2 14.45 5.01 -23.58
CA LYS A 2 15.03 4.00 -22.68
C LYS A 2 13.97 3.63 -21.64
N THR A 3 13.20 2.58 -21.92
CA THR A 3 12.25 2.01 -20.96
C THR A 3 13.06 1.43 -19.80
N ILE A 4 12.95 2.04 -18.62
CA ILE A 4 13.50 1.47 -17.39
C ILE A 4 12.67 0.23 -17.06
N SER A 5 13.12 -0.93 -17.53
CA SER A 5 12.50 -2.23 -17.28
C SER A 5 12.64 -2.60 -15.80
N GLY A 6 11.53 -2.91 -15.13
CA GLY A 6 11.52 -3.38 -13.73
C GLY A 6 10.75 -2.52 -12.73
N ARG A 7 9.95 -1.53 -13.15
CA ARG A 7 9.03 -0.84 -12.24
C ARG A 7 7.82 -1.73 -11.94
N ASN A 8 7.78 -2.31 -10.74
CA ASN A 8 6.57 -2.92 -10.20
C ASN A 8 5.57 -1.81 -9.83
N SER A 9 4.31 -1.91 -10.28
CA SER A 9 3.27 -0.93 -9.94
C SER A 9 2.95 -0.90 -8.43
N PHE A 10 3.28 -1.96 -7.69
CA PHE A 10 3.18 -2.00 -6.23
C PHE A 10 4.25 -1.17 -5.51
N ASN A 11 5.28 -0.69 -6.22
CA ASN A 11 6.21 0.26 -5.63
C ASN A 11 5.51 1.63 -5.54
N PRO A 12 5.45 2.24 -4.34
CA PRO A 12 4.92 3.57 -4.17
C PRO A 12 5.78 4.59 -4.92
N GLN A 13 5.11 5.64 -5.36
CA GLN A 13 5.68 6.80 -6.00
C GLN A 13 6.05 7.82 -4.93
N ILE A 14 7.22 8.43 -5.11
CA ILE A 14 7.67 9.55 -4.28
C ILE A 14 7.03 10.80 -4.87
N ILE A 15 6.14 11.43 -4.12
CA ILE A 15 5.50 12.70 -4.50
C ILE A 15 5.93 13.72 -3.45
N GLY A 16 6.46 14.86 -3.88
CA GLY A 16 6.99 15.83 -2.94
C GLY A 16 7.27 17.19 -3.55
N HIS A 17 7.59 18.13 -2.68
CA HIS A 17 7.93 19.49 -3.04
C HIS A 17 9.20 19.94 -2.31
N PHE A 18 9.99 20.75 -3.00
CA PHE A 18 11.13 21.43 -2.41
C PHE A 18 10.62 22.73 -1.80
N ASN A 19 10.85 22.91 -0.51
CA ASN A 19 10.60 24.18 0.17
C ASN A 19 11.95 24.81 0.49
N THR A 20 12.17 26.03 0.02
CA THR A 20 13.41 26.79 0.27
C THR A 20 13.06 27.93 1.21
N ASN A 21 13.51 27.86 2.46
CA ASN A 21 13.27 28.90 3.45
C ASN A 21 14.55 29.15 4.27
N ASP A 22 14.91 30.42 4.48
CA ASP A 22 16.04 30.86 5.32
C ASP A 22 17.36 30.08 5.12
N ASN A 23 17.87 30.05 3.88
CA ASN A 23 19.11 29.34 3.49
C ASN A 23 19.11 27.82 3.71
N LYS A 24 17.94 27.21 3.95
CA LYS A 24 17.79 25.75 4.01
C LYS A 24 16.81 25.28 2.93
N THR A 25 17.14 24.15 2.33
CA THR A 25 16.24 23.43 1.42
C THR A 25 15.67 22.24 2.19
N THR A 26 14.36 22.25 2.43
CA THR A 26 13.63 21.13 2.99
C THR A 26 12.96 20.37 1.86
N ILE A 27 13.20 19.06 1.79
CA ILE A 27 12.52 18.17 0.86
C ILE A 27 11.39 17.49 1.64
N VAL A 28 10.15 17.85 1.33
CA VAL A 28 8.98 17.17 1.89
C VAL A 28 8.49 16.20 0.84
N TYR A 29 8.44 14.92 1.18
CA TYR A 29 7.97 13.87 0.30
C TYR A 29 7.01 12.92 1.02
N ASN A 30 6.06 12.39 0.26
CA ASN A 30 5.12 11.37 0.65
C ASN A 30 5.29 10.16 -0.27
N LEU A 31 5.01 8.98 0.28
CA LEU A 31 4.97 7.73 -0.44
C LEU A 31 3.53 7.34 -0.71
N GLU A 32 3.14 7.44 -1.96
CA GLU A 32 1.79 7.08 -2.38
C GLU A 32 1.84 5.88 -3.31
N LEU A 33 1.02 4.86 -3.07
CA LEU A 33 0.87 3.77 -4.02
C LEU A 33 0.37 4.31 -5.36
N ASN A 34 0.82 3.68 -6.45
CA ASN A 34 0.33 4.00 -7.77
C ASN A 34 -1.20 3.95 -7.79
N SER A 35 -1.87 4.97 -8.34
CA SER A 35 -3.33 5.06 -8.38
C SER A 35 -3.99 3.80 -8.95
N PHE A 36 -3.35 3.12 -9.92
CA PHE A 36 -3.83 1.84 -10.43
C PHE A 36 -3.90 0.76 -9.33
N VAL A 37 -2.86 0.64 -8.51
CA VAL A 37 -2.80 -0.33 -7.41
C VAL A 37 -3.77 0.06 -6.31
N SER A 38 -3.90 1.34 -6.00
CA SER A 38 -4.89 1.84 -5.04
C SER A 38 -6.32 1.50 -5.48
N ILE A 39 -6.66 1.72 -6.76
CA ILE A 39 -7.96 1.35 -7.33
C ILE A 39 -8.17 -0.17 -7.28
N PHE A 40 -7.15 -0.95 -7.64
CA PHE A 40 -7.20 -2.40 -7.54
C PHE A 40 -7.51 -2.86 -6.12
N PHE A 41 -6.83 -2.33 -5.11
CA PHE A 41 -7.10 -2.65 -3.70
C PHE A 41 -8.52 -2.28 -3.27
N ILE A 42 -9.03 -1.11 -3.68
CA ILE A 42 -10.41 -0.68 -3.38
C ILE A 42 -11.42 -1.68 -3.96
N VAL A 43 -11.27 -2.03 -5.24
CA VAL A 43 -12.16 -2.98 -5.92
C VAL A 43 -12.05 -4.37 -5.28
N TRP A 44 -10.83 -4.84 -5.03
CA TRP A 44 -10.56 -6.14 -4.41
C TRP A 44 -11.21 -6.25 -3.03
N ILE A 45 -10.92 -5.30 -2.13
CA ILE A 45 -11.49 -5.30 -0.78
C ILE A 45 -13.01 -5.24 -0.85
N SER A 46 -13.59 -4.41 -1.72
CA SER A 46 -15.04 -4.32 -1.87
C SER A 46 -15.66 -5.67 -2.25
N ILE A 47 -15.05 -6.39 -3.21
CA ILE A 47 -15.52 -7.71 -3.62
C ILE A 47 -15.39 -8.71 -2.46
N VAL A 48 -14.23 -8.80 -1.83
CA VAL A 48 -14.00 -9.77 -0.74
C VAL A 48 -14.92 -9.49 0.46
N THR A 49 -15.15 -8.22 0.80
CA THR A 49 -16.09 -7.83 1.85
C THR A 49 -17.54 -8.20 1.49
N LEU A 50 -17.97 -8.02 0.25
CA LEU A 50 -19.29 -8.47 -0.20
C LEU A 50 -19.44 -9.98 -0.06
N PHE A 51 -18.45 -10.75 -0.50
CA PHE A 51 -18.43 -12.20 -0.30
C PHE A 51 -18.51 -12.56 1.19
N PHE A 52 -17.77 -11.86 2.05
CA PHE A 52 -17.82 -12.07 3.49
C PHE A 52 -19.22 -11.82 4.07
N ILE A 53 -19.90 -10.75 3.66
CA ILE A 53 -21.26 -10.45 4.13
C ILE A 53 -22.25 -11.53 3.68
N ILE A 54 -22.21 -11.94 2.41
CA ILE A 54 -23.05 -13.03 1.87
C ILE A 54 -22.79 -14.32 2.65
N SER A 55 -21.52 -14.59 2.95
CA SER A 55 -21.08 -15.75 3.72
C SER A 55 -21.69 -15.77 5.12
N LEU A 56 -21.62 -14.64 5.83
CA LEU A 56 -22.24 -14.50 7.15
C LEU A 56 -23.77 -14.70 7.08
N PHE A 57 -24.43 -14.13 6.08
CA PHE A 57 -25.87 -14.28 5.92
C PHE A 57 -26.27 -15.74 5.68
N GLN A 58 -25.51 -16.48 4.86
CA GLN A 58 -25.75 -17.91 4.65
C GLN A 58 -25.56 -18.74 5.92
N ILE A 59 -24.51 -18.45 6.70
CA ILE A 59 -24.25 -19.14 7.96
C ILE A 59 -25.38 -18.90 8.97
N ILE A 60 -25.89 -17.67 9.06
CA ILE A 60 -26.99 -17.32 9.98
C ILE A 60 -28.30 -18.00 9.56
N THR A 61 -28.60 -18.03 8.26
CA THR A 61 -29.90 -18.52 7.75
C THR A 61 -29.97 -20.04 7.63
N ASN A 62 -28.89 -20.69 7.20
CA ASN A 62 -28.88 -22.11 6.90
C ASN A 62 -27.94 -22.90 7.83
N GLY A 63 -27.14 -22.25 8.67
CA GLY A 63 -26.05 -22.93 9.40
C GLY A 63 -24.82 -23.18 8.53
N ILE A 64 -23.79 -23.80 9.11
CA ILE A 64 -22.52 -24.04 8.42
C ILE A 64 -22.65 -25.33 7.60
N HIS A 65 -23.11 -25.21 6.36
CA HIS A 65 -23.16 -26.34 5.42
C HIS A 65 -21.92 -26.43 4.52
N ASN A 66 -21.25 -25.31 4.24
CA ASN A 66 -20.06 -25.25 3.39
C ASN A 66 -19.01 -24.32 4.01
N PHE A 67 -17.73 -24.70 3.89
CA PHE A 67 -16.59 -23.90 4.37
C PHE A 67 -16.11 -22.85 3.36
N LEU A 68 -16.53 -22.95 2.09
CA LEU A 68 -16.21 -21.98 1.03
C LEU A 68 -16.40 -20.50 1.44
N PRO A 69 -17.49 -20.13 2.13
CA PRO A 69 -17.75 -18.75 2.56
C PRO A 69 -16.71 -18.19 3.56
N LEU A 70 -16.02 -19.07 4.31
CA LEU A 70 -14.96 -18.66 5.26
C LEU A 70 -13.67 -18.19 4.58
N ILE A 71 -13.48 -18.45 3.28
CA ILE A 71 -12.26 -18.07 2.55
C ILE A 71 -12.03 -16.56 2.47
N SER A 72 -13.10 -15.78 2.65
CA SER A 72 -13.06 -14.32 2.67
C SER A 72 -12.18 -13.78 3.80
N ILE A 73 -12.10 -14.48 4.94
CA ILE A 73 -11.29 -14.05 6.11
C ILE A 73 -9.78 -14.05 5.78
N PRO A 74 -9.17 -15.19 5.35
CA PRO A 74 -7.76 -15.19 4.99
C PRO A 74 -7.47 -14.29 3.79
N MET A 75 -8.42 -14.10 2.85
CA MET A 75 -8.24 -13.16 1.74
C MET A 75 -8.17 -11.69 2.18
N LEU A 76 -9.01 -11.27 3.13
CA LEU A 76 -8.93 -9.91 3.70
C LEU A 76 -7.61 -9.70 4.45
N PHE A 77 -7.22 -10.69 5.25
CA PHE A 77 -5.95 -10.65 5.99
C PHE A 77 -4.75 -10.58 5.04
N PHE A 78 -4.77 -11.36 3.96
CA PHE A 78 -3.74 -11.32 2.93
C PHE A 78 -3.67 -9.96 2.22
N GLY A 79 -4.83 -9.38 1.87
CA GLY A 79 -4.88 -8.03 1.29
C GLY A 79 -4.26 -6.97 2.21
N PHE A 80 -4.55 -7.04 3.51
CA PHE A 80 -3.96 -6.15 4.51
C PHE A 80 -2.44 -6.30 4.60
N ILE A 81 -1.93 -7.54 4.66
CA ILE A 81 -0.49 -7.81 4.69
C ILE A 81 0.18 -7.25 3.44
N LEU A 82 -0.37 -7.51 2.25
CA LEU A 82 0.21 -7.01 1.00
C LEU A 82 0.31 -5.49 0.99
N TYR A 83 -0.74 -4.80 1.42
CA TYR A 83 -0.75 -3.34 1.49
C TYR A 83 0.33 -2.81 2.46
N PHE A 84 0.39 -3.37 3.68
CA PHE A 84 1.33 -2.92 4.70
C PHE A 84 2.79 -3.22 4.31
N VAL A 85 3.07 -4.44 3.86
CA VAL A 85 4.40 -4.88 3.48
C VAL A 85 4.92 -4.11 2.25
N ALA A 86 4.07 -3.88 1.24
CA ALA A 86 4.46 -3.11 0.07
C ALA A 86 4.84 -1.66 0.44
N THR A 87 4.08 -1.04 1.33
CA THR A 87 4.32 0.34 1.75
C THR A 87 5.59 0.43 2.60
N LYS A 88 5.72 -0.41 3.63
CA LYS A 88 6.85 -0.37 4.57
C LYS A 88 8.19 -0.69 3.93
N MET A 89 8.27 -1.76 3.11
CA MET A 89 9.54 -2.09 2.43
C MET A 89 10.01 -0.99 1.49
N SER A 90 9.06 -0.24 0.92
CA SER A 90 9.38 0.84 0.01
C SER A 90 9.81 2.11 0.75
N GLU A 91 9.20 2.38 1.90
CA GLU A 91 9.61 3.45 2.81
C GLU A 91 11.05 3.28 3.27
N ASP A 92 11.39 2.11 3.82
CA ASP A 92 12.75 1.81 4.29
C ASP A 92 13.80 2.02 3.18
N LYS A 93 13.49 1.52 1.97
CA LYS A 93 14.41 1.62 0.83
C LYS A 93 14.58 3.05 0.32
N ILE A 94 13.53 3.85 0.35
CA ILE A 94 13.56 5.24 -0.13
C ILE A 94 14.30 6.10 0.88
N THR A 95 14.00 5.95 2.18
CA THR A 95 14.72 6.61 3.27
C THR A 95 16.22 6.30 3.17
N GLU A 96 16.61 5.02 3.07
CA GLU A 96 18.01 4.63 2.91
C GLU A 96 18.67 5.26 1.67
N THR A 97 17.94 5.36 0.57
CA THR A 97 18.45 5.97 -0.68
C THR A 97 18.65 7.48 -0.51
N PHE A 98 17.73 8.19 0.14
CA PHE A 98 17.85 9.61 0.44
C PHE A 98 19.01 9.88 1.39
N GLU A 99 19.15 9.09 2.47
CA GLU A 99 20.27 9.23 3.40
C GLU A 99 21.63 9.04 2.70
N LYS A 100 21.72 8.08 1.78
CA LYS A 100 22.94 7.89 0.97
C LYS A 100 23.21 9.02 -0.01
N LEU A 101 22.18 9.56 -0.65
CA LEU A 101 22.29 10.62 -1.65
C LEU A 101 22.72 11.96 -1.03
N PHE A 102 22.17 12.28 0.14
CA PHE A 102 22.38 13.58 0.79
C PHE A 102 23.38 13.51 1.95
N GLN A 103 23.83 12.32 2.34
CA GLN A 103 24.72 12.07 3.48
C GLN A 103 24.18 12.66 4.80
N GLU A 104 22.86 12.81 4.88
CA GLU A 104 22.15 13.45 5.99
C GLU A 104 21.00 12.54 6.41
N LYS A 105 20.69 12.50 7.71
CA LYS A 105 19.57 11.68 8.19
C LYS A 105 18.24 12.29 7.78
N VAL A 106 17.35 11.46 7.25
CA VAL A 106 15.98 11.88 6.99
C VAL A 106 15.26 12.04 8.32
N GLN A 107 14.64 13.20 8.54
CA GLN A 107 13.82 13.45 9.72
C GLN A 107 12.34 13.28 9.35
N GLU A 108 11.64 12.39 10.03
CA GLU A 108 10.18 12.28 9.93
C GLU A 108 9.54 13.53 10.54
N VAL A 109 8.81 14.29 9.72
CA VAL A 109 7.98 15.40 10.19
C VAL A 109 6.61 14.82 10.56
N LYS A 110 6.32 14.75 11.87
CA LYS A 110 5.03 14.28 12.42
C LYS A 110 3.92 15.32 12.31
#